data_AF-A0A924CXN6-F1
#
_entry.id   AF-A0A924CXN6-F1
#
_cell.length_a   1.000
_cell.length_b   1.000
_cell.length_c   1.000
_cell.angle_alpha   90.00
_cell.angle_beta   90.00
_cell.angle_gamma   90.00
#
_symmetry.space_group_name_H-M   'P 1'
#
loop_
_entity.id
_entity.type
_entity.pdbx_description
1 polymer ?
#
loop_
_entity_poly.entity_id
_entity_poly.type
_entity_poly.pdbx_seq_one_letter_code
_entity_poly.pdbx_strand_id
1 'polypeptide(L)'
;MPGLTPRRMARRFPGGEWAALALLCFGLIGLDYGWLNLTEIIDQRGGDVMLRAAARDRPASKGVVIVDIDQKSLEDMNEYAGSWPWPRSVHGELIDHIAKQQPKAIVFDLLFNELDVFRPEQDAALADAVARQRNVYLAMTLNDNGDGAPADRLPPAIGAQRLPDAAQGARVPLMLPLVMLPHPESMRGGLINFNAGSDKTGRHVDLYRDRNGWRFASLPARLAADFGWPRPQGQQAMLNWRSGWTHIPYVDLYLDSQRQKPLRPPGELAGKIVIIGTAAPGLQDLRPTPLGASYPGVEVLATGIDNLQNGDWLREVPRARLAPLAIVLAGLIALGFARHWNATNIGLGLAAVTALVLAAAWFALGRGTFVPVSAALAWSWGFYISAGGVAYVQERARQERTFGMFKRFLDPNIVAQLVESGEIDHQANAVSREITVLFSDIRGFTSLSENSSPEAVVALLNRYFTKQVEVIFRHGGTLDKFIGDAIMAFWGAPIANPDHAAAAVAAAIDMSKALEELRGELGALGAGLDIGIGLHSGMAVVGFIGSPERLDYTVIGDTVNLSSRIEGLTKGVARVLVSQATRDAAAARFDFVPRGEHKVKGREAAVQLYEPIEKSANGMPS
;
A
#
# COMPACT_ATOMS: atom_id res chain seq x y z
N MET A 1 30.48 48.77 12.11
CA MET A 1 29.33 47.85 12.09
C MET A 1 29.46 46.91 10.91
N PRO A 2 29.50 45.60 11.15
CA PRO A 2 28.65 44.70 10.38
C PRO A 2 27.91 43.69 11.28
N GLY A 3 26.72 43.30 10.83
CA GLY A 3 25.67 42.65 11.59
C GLY A 3 25.99 41.23 12.07
N LEU A 4 25.74 41.01 13.35
CA LEU A 4 25.48 39.69 13.94
C LEU A 4 24.06 39.26 13.52
N THR A 5 23.95 38.26 12.66
CA THR A 5 22.71 37.52 12.47
C THR A 5 22.61 36.43 13.54
N PRO A 6 21.49 36.32 14.28
CA PRO A 6 21.32 35.25 15.25
C PRO A 6 20.90 33.98 14.50
N ARG A 7 21.84 33.06 14.27
CA ARG A 7 21.50 31.65 14.01
C ARG A 7 20.83 31.10 15.28
N ARG A 8 19.51 31.22 15.35
CA ARG A 8 18.69 30.44 16.29
C ARG A 8 18.87 28.97 15.96
N MET A 9 19.75 28.34 16.73
CA MET A 9 19.90 26.90 16.82
C MET A 9 18.59 26.36 17.41
N ALA A 10 17.61 26.06 16.55
CA ALA A 10 16.45 25.29 16.95
C ALA A 10 16.96 23.91 17.37
N ARG A 11 17.05 23.69 18.69
CA ARG A 11 17.18 22.35 19.28
C ARG A 11 15.99 21.53 18.78
N ARG A 12 16.16 20.82 17.66
CA ARG A 12 15.23 19.75 17.25
C ARG A 12 15.28 18.71 18.37
N PHE A 13 14.20 18.60 19.13
CA PHE A 13 14.03 17.45 20.03
C PHE A 13 14.18 16.18 19.19
N PRO A 14 15.05 15.22 19.58
CA PRO A 14 15.08 13.92 18.91
C PRO A 14 13.67 13.31 18.98
N GLY A 15 13.08 13.04 17.81
CA GLY A 15 11.72 12.52 17.68
C GLY A 15 10.63 13.52 17.25
N GLY A 16 10.93 14.82 17.12
CA GLY A 16 9.93 15.83 16.76
C GLY A 16 9.28 15.64 15.36
N GLU A 17 9.98 14.97 14.45
CA GLU A 17 9.45 14.65 13.12
C GLU A 17 8.34 13.59 13.13
N TRP A 18 8.46 12.58 14.00
CA TRP A 18 7.45 11.55 14.18
C TRP A 18 6.18 12.12 14.81
N ALA A 19 6.33 13.06 15.74
CA ALA A 19 5.22 13.80 16.30
C ALA A 19 4.49 14.64 15.24
N ALA A 20 5.22 15.32 14.35
CA ALA A 20 4.61 16.08 13.25
C ALA A 20 3.86 15.19 12.26
N LEU A 21 4.45 14.04 11.88
CA LEU A 21 3.78 13.05 11.02
C LEU A 21 2.53 12.47 11.67
N ALA A 22 2.59 12.15 12.96
CA ALA A 22 1.43 11.66 13.71
C ALA A 22 0.31 12.71 13.76
N LEU A 23 0.64 13.98 14.07
CA LEU A 23 -0.35 15.07 14.10
C LEU A 23 -1.02 15.29 12.74
N LEU A 24 -0.26 15.21 11.64
CA LEU A 24 -0.82 15.25 10.29
C LEU A 24 -1.78 14.07 10.06
N CYS A 25 -1.37 12.86 10.42
CA CYS A 25 -2.21 11.67 10.30
C CYS A 25 -3.49 11.77 11.15
N PHE A 26 -3.40 12.32 12.37
CA PHE A 26 -4.57 12.54 13.24
C PHE A 26 -5.57 13.53 12.62
N GLY A 27 -5.06 14.62 12.01
CA GLY A 27 -5.91 15.56 11.27
C GLY A 27 -6.62 14.90 10.10
N LEU A 28 -5.93 14.06 9.32
CA LEU A 28 -6.51 13.32 8.21
C LEU A 28 -7.55 12.28 8.66
N ILE A 29 -7.27 11.53 9.73
CA ILE A 29 -8.23 10.61 10.35
C ILE A 29 -9.47 11.39 10.82
N GLY A 30 -9.29 12.54 11.47
CA GLY A 30 -10.39 13.39 11.91
C GLY A 30 -11.26 13.89 10.76
N LEU A 31 -10.65 14.30 9.64
CA LEU A 31 -11.38 14.72 8.43
C LEU A 31 -12.14 13.57 7.76
N ASP A 32 -11.53 12.37 7.69
CA ASP A 32 -12.15 11.19 7.09
C ASP A 32 -13.34 10.65 7.91
N TYR A 33 -13.16 10.52 9.23
CA TYR A 33 -14.23 10.05 10.13
C TYR A 33 -15.31 11.09 10.42
N GLY A 34 -15.00 12.38 10.22
CA GLY A 34 -15.92 13.48 10.50
C GLY A 34 -16.71 13.98 9.29
N TRP A 35 -16.11 14.02 8.10
CA TRP A 35 -16.74 14.67 6.93
C TRP A 35 -16.56 13.88 5.63
N LEU A 36 -15.33 13.50 5.26
CA LEU A 36 -15.06 13.04 3.90
C LEU A 36 -15.50 11.59 3.63
N ASN A 37 -15.53 10.74 4.66
CA ASN A 37 -15.91 9.33 4.56
C ASN A 37 -15.17 8.52 3.47
N LEU A 38 -13.92 8.88 3.18
CA LEU A 38 -13.09 8.24 2.16
C LEU A 38 -12.87 6.75 2.42
N THR A 39 -12.70 6.36 3.70
CA THR A 39 -12.44 4.96 4.07
C THR A 39 -13.70 4.19 4.48
N GLU A 40 -14.90 4.79 4.38
CA GLU A 40 -16.16 4.11 4.72
C GLU A 40 -16.36 2.83 3.89
N ILE A 41 -15.95 2.86 2.61
CA ILE A 41 -16.02 1.70 1.73
C ILE A 41 -15.17 0.52 2.24
N ILE A 42 -14.07 0.79 2.95
CA ILE A 42 -13.19 -0.23 3.53
C ILE A 42 -13.91 -0.90 4.72
N ASP A 43 -14.58 -0.10 5.55
CA ASP A 43 -15.42 -0.58 6.65
C ASP A 43 -16.58 -1.44 6.14
N GLN A 44 -17.30 -0.96 5.12
CA GLN A 44 -18.41 -1.68 4.50
C GLN A 44 -17.97 -3.02 3.92
N ARG A 45 -16.92 -3.03 3.08
CA ARG A 45 -16.43 -4.28 2.44
C ARG A 45 -15.82 -5.27 3.44
N GLY A 46 -15.02 -4.78 4.39
CA GLY A 46 -14.46 -5.65 5.45
C GLY A 46 -15.57 -6.20 6.35
N GLY A 47 -16.58 -5.38 6.64
CA GLY A 47 -17.79 -5.77 7.36
C GLY A 47 -18.57 -6.87 6.64
N ASP A 48 -18.74 -6.78 5.33
CA ASP A 48 -19.45 -7.79 4.55
C ASP A 48 -18.79 -9.17 4.62
N VAL A 49 -17.46 -9.21 4.65
CA VAL A 49 -16.72 -10.46 4.86
C VAL A 49 -17.08 -11.09 6.20
N MET A 50 -17.13 -10.28 7.27
CA MET A 50 -17.51 -10.75 8.60
C MET A 50 -18.97 -11.21 8.66
N LEU A 51 -19.89 -10.42 8.09
CA LEU A 51 -21.33 -10.75 8.06
C LEU A 51 -21.58 -12.03 7.27
N ARG A 52 -20.95 -12.20 6.12
CA ARG A 52 -21.06 -13.42 5.29
C ARG A 52 -20.53 -14.64 6.02
N ALA A 53 -19.39 -14.52 6.70
CA ALA A 53 -18.84 -15.61 7.47
C ALA A 53 -19.77 -15.98 8.65
N ALA A 54 -20.28 -14.99 9.38
CA ALA A 54 -21.19 -15.22 10.51
C ALA A 54 -22.54 -15.82 10.09
N ALA A 55 -23.05 -15.49 8.90
CA ALA A 55 -24.31 -16.01 8.39
C ALA A 55 -24.27 -17.51 8.07
N ARG A 56 -23.09 -18.07 7.75
CA ARG A 56 -22.92 -19.51 7.47
C ARG A 56 -23.24 -20.38 8.69
N ASP A 57 -22.93 -19.87 9.88
CA ASP A 57 -23.18 -20.57 11.14
C ASP A 57 -24.52 -20.18 11.78
N ARG A 58 -25.34 -19.38 11.08
CA ARG A 58 -26.66 -18.90 11.54
C ARG A 58 -27.76 -19.44 10.62
N PRO A 59 -28.34 -20.62 10.93
CA PRO A 59 -29.41 -21.17 10.13
C PRO A 59 -30.66 -20.29 10.20
N ALA A 60 -31.41 -20.26 9.11
CA ALA A 60 -32.71 -19.60 9.04
C ALA A 60 -33.71 -20.22 10.03
N SER A 61 -34.62 -19.40 10.53
CA SER A 61 -35.68 -19.85 11.43
C SER A 61 -36.68 -20.73 10.70
N LYS A 62 -37.01 -21.88 11.31
CA LYS A 62 -38.06 -22.79 10.83
C LYS A 62 -39.47 -22.18 10.91
N GLY A 63 -39.62 -21.04 11.58
CA GLY A 63 -40.87 -20.29 11.72
C GLY A 63 -41.22 -19.44 10.49
N VAL A 64 -40.32 -19.32 9.51
CA VAL A 64 -40.57 -18.60 8.26
C VAL A 64 -40.42 -19.58 7.09
N VAL A 65 -41.37 -19.53 6.16
CA VAL A 65 -41.36 -20.31 4.93
C VAL A 65 -41.52 -19.36 3.76
N ILE A 66 -40.68 -19.51 2.76
CA ILE A 66 -40.73 -18.74 1.53
C ILE A 66 -41.43 -19.60 0.48
N VAL A 67 -42.46 -19.04 -0.14
CA VAL A 67 -43.18 -19.62 -1.28
C VAL A 67 -42.70 -18.89 -2.53
N ASP A 68 -41.83 -19.53 -3.28
CA ASP A 68 -41.12 -18.89 -4.38
C ASP A 68 -41.89 -18.96 -5.67
N ILE A 69 -42.04 -17.81 -6.31
CA ILE A 69 -42.23 -17.73 -7.76
C ILE A 69 -40.85 -17.89 -8.39
N ASP A 70 -40.41 -19.14 -8.45
CA ASP A 70 -39.15 -19.61 -9.04
C ASP A 70 -39.33 -19.99 -10.52
N GLN A 71 -38.22 -20.36 -11.18
CA GLN A 71 -38.25 -20.74 -12.60
C GLN A 71 -39.18 -21.93 -12.85
N LYS A 72 -39.18 -22.93 -11.96
CA LYS A 72 -40.10 -24.08 -12.01
C LYS A 72 -41.56 -23.60 -11.98
N SER A 73 -41.90 -22.70 -11.05
CA SER A 73 -43.26 -22.19 -10.95
C SER A 73 -43.68 -21.41 -12.18
N LEU A 74 -42.78 -20.62 -12.79
CA LEU A 74 -43.07 -19.90 -14.04
C LEU A 74 -43.34 -20.85 -15.21
N GLU A 75 -42.60 -21.96 -15.31
CA GLU A 75 -42.75 -22.96 -16.36
C GLU A 75 -44.02 -23.80 -16.17
N ASP A 76 -44.17 -24.41 -14.99
CA ASP A 76 -45.23 -25.37 -14.70
C ASP A 76 -46.61 -24.69 -14.59
N MET A 77 -46.69 -23.45 -14.11
CA MET A 77 -47.96 -22.71 -14.03
C MET A 77 -48.47 -22.27 -15.40
N ASN A 78 -47.66 -22.29 -16.46
CA ASN A 78 -48.10 -21.83 -17.77
C ASN A 78 -49.27 -22.67 -18.32
N GLU A 79 -49.35 -23.96 -17.96
CA GLU A 79 -50.47 -24.84 -18.32
C GLU A 79 -51.76 -24.48 -17.57
N TYR A 80 -51.66 -23.95 -16.35
CA TYR A 80 -52.80 -23.75 -15.44
C TYR A 80 -53.29 -22.30 -15.36
N ALA A 81 -52.36 -21.34 -15.35
CA ALA A 81 -52.62 -19.92 -15.16
C ALA A 81 -52.10 -19.03 -16.32
N GLY A 82 -51.41 -19.63 -17.30
CA GLY A 82 -50.76 -18.93 -18.40
C GLY A 82 -49.48 -18.20 -17.98
N SER A 83 -49.02 -17.30 -18.86
CA SER A 83 -47.79 -16.53 -18.63
C SER A 83 -47.92 -15.59 -17.44
N TRP A 84 -46.81 -15.39 -16.72
CA TRP A 84 -46.69 -14.36 -15.70
C TRP A 84 -46.92 -12.95 -16.29
N PRO A 85 -47.59 -12.02 -15.58
CA PRO A 85 -48.22 -12.17 -14.27
C PRO A 85 -49.54 -12.95 -14.30
N TRP A 86 -49.72 -13.85 -13.33
CA TRP A 86 -50.92 -14.69 -13.25
C TRP A 86 -52.19 -13.91 -12.86
N PRO A 87 -53.38 -14.44 -13.17
CA PRO A 87 -54.65 -13.86 -12.72
C PRO A 87 -54.74 -13.76 -11.19
N ARG A 88 -55.38 -12.71 -10.68
CA ARG A 88 -55.44 -12.44 -9.23
C ARG A 88 -56.23 -13.50 -8.45
N SER A 89 -57.19 -14.17 -9.10
CA SER A 89 -57.89 -15.33 -8.53
C SER A 89 -56.94 -16.46 -8.12
N VAL A 90 -55.85 -16.71 -8.87
CA VAL A 90 -54.84 -17.73 -8.57
C VAL A 90 -54.18 -17.46 -7.22
N HIS A 91 -53.91 -16.18 -6.91
CA HIS A 91 -53.39 -15.78 -5.60
C HIS A 91 -54.46 -15.90 -4.51
N GLY A 92 -55.72 -15.56 -4.81
CA GLY A 92 -56.85 -15.72 -3.87
C GLY A 92 -57.09 -17.18 -3.47
N GLU A 93 -57.10 -18.10 -4.43
CA GLU A 93 -57.22 -19.55 -4.19
C GLU A 93 -56.07 -20.07 -3.32
N LEU A 94 -54.85 -19.63 -3.61
CA LEU A 94 -53.68 -20.02 -2.83
C LEU A 94 -53.77 -19.50 -1.38
N ILE A 95 -54.23 -18.26 -1.16
CA ILE A 95 -54.47 -17.71 0.18
C ILE A 95 -55.45 -18.60 0.95
N ASP A 96 -56.59 -18.94 0.35
CA ASP A 96 -57.60 -19.78 1.01
C ASP A 96 -57.05 -21.18 1.33
N HIS A 97 -56.21 -21.75 0.47
CA HIS A 97 -55.56 -23.03 0.74
C HIS A 97 -54.55 -22.96 1.89
N ILE A 98 -53.65 -21.96 1.87
CA ILE A 98 -52.65 -21.76 2.92
C ILE A 98 -53.35 -21.47 4.26
N ALA A 99 -54.42 -20.67 4.26
CA ALA A 99 -55.16 -20.29 5.46
C ALA A 99 -55.78 -21.49 6.20
N LYS A 100 -56.12 -22.59 5.50
CA LYS A 100 -56.61 -23.83 6.13
C LYS A 100 -55.63 -24.42 7.14
N GLN A 101 -54.32 -24.21 6.93
CA GLN A 101 -53.28 -24.68 7.84
C GLN A 101 -53.03 -23.73 9.03
N GLN A 102 -53.74 -22.60 9.12
CA GLN A 102 -53.59 -21.60 10.19
C GLN A 102 -52.15 -21.07 10.35
N PRO A 103 -51.57 -20.46 9.30
CA PRO A 103 -50.29 -19.77 9.44
C PRO A 103 -50.42 -18.58 10.38
N LYS A 104 -49.30 -18.15 10.96
CA LYS A 104 -49.25 -16.91 11.75
C LYS A 104 -49.49 -15.69 10.88
N ALA A 105 -48.91 -15.65 9.69
CA ALA A 105 -49.10 -14.59 8.70
C ALA A 105 -48.88 -15.10 7.28
N ILE A 106 -49.57 -14.51 6.31
CA ILE A 106 -49.32 -14.67 4.88
C ILE A 106 -48.87 -13.30 4.37
N VAL A 107 -47.67 -13.23 3.80
CA VAL A 107 -47.01 -11.99 3.40
C VAL A 107 -46.79 -12.04 1.90
N PHE A 108 -47.30 -11.06 1.17
CA PHE A 108 -47.00 -10.90 -0.24
C PHE A 108 -45.86 -9.91 -0.42
N ASP A 109 -44.77 -10.38 -1.02
CA ASP A 109 -43.71 -9.58 -1.62
C ASP A 109 -43.98 -9.40 -3.12
N LEU A 110 -45.20 -8.93 -3.43
CA LEU A 110 -45.72 -8.67 -4.77
C LEU A 110 -46.54 -7.39 -4.76
N LEU A 111 -46.37 -6.55 -5.78
CA LEU A 111 -47.14 -5.32 -5.92
C LEU A 111 -48.44 -5.58 -6.67
N PHE A 112 -49.56 -5.27 -6.02
CA PHE A 112 -50.90 -5.26 -6.62
C PHE A 112 -51.40 -3.83 -6.86
N ASN A 113 -50.53 -2.99 -7.44
CA ASN A 113 -50.71 -1.54 -7.59
C ASN A 113 -51.42 -1.11 -8.89
N GLU A 114 -51.89 -2.08 -9.67
CA GLU A 114 -52.63 -1.86 -10.91
C GLU A 114 -53.89 -2.72 -10.91
N LEU A 115 -55.00 -2.14 -11.36
CA LEU A 115 -56.28 -2.83 -11.50
C LEU A 115 -56.33 -3.58 -12.84
N ASP A 116 -56.88 -4.80 -12.83
CA ASP A 116 -57.25 -5.50 -14.06
C ASP A 116 -58.57 -4.93 -14.60
N VAL A 117 -58.46 -3.89 -15.42
CA VAL A 117 -59.61 -3.18 -16.02
C VAL A 117 -60.45 -4.09 -16.93
N PHE A 118 -59.84 -5.13 -17.51
CA PHE A 118 -60.54 -6.04 -18.42
C PHE A 118 -61.23 -7.19 -17.69
N ARG A 119 -60.73 -7.58 -16.52
CA ARG A 119 -61.24 -8.70 -15.71
C ARG A 119 -61.33 -8.32 -14.22
N PRO A 120 -62.22 -7.37 -13.86
CA PRO A 120 -62.34 -6.89 -12.49
C PRO A 120 -62.75 -7.99 -11.48
N GLU A 121 -63.38 -9.06 -11.94
CA GLU A 121 -63.70 -10.24 -11.13
C GLU A 121 -62.45 -10.95 -10.58
N GLN A 122 -61.31 -10.85 -11.26
CA GLN A 122 -60.04 -11.41 -10.81
C GLN A 122 -59.52 -10.66 -9.59
N ASP A 123 -59.56 -9.33 -9.66
CA ASP A 123 -59.19 -8.44 -8.56
C ASP A 123 -60.12 -8.63 -7.37
N ALA A 124 -61.44 -8.72 -7.62
CA ALA A 124 -62.43 -9.00 -6.58
C ALA A 124 -62.18 -10.34 -5.87
N ALA A 125 -61.82 -11.40 -6.61
CA ALA A 125 -61.52 -12.71 -6.03
C ALA A 125 -60.34 -12.65 -5.03
N LEU A 126 -59.26 -11.94 -5.38
CA LEU A 126 -58.14 -11.72 -4.47
C LEU A 126 -58.53 -10.84 -3.28
N ALA A 127 -59.23 -9.73 -3.53
CA ALA A 127 -59.67 -8.82 -2.48
C ALA A 127 -60.55 -9.52 -1.44
N ASP A 128 -61.50 -10.35 -1.89
CA ASP A 128 -62.39 -11.13 -1.03
C ASP A 128 -61.61 -12.19 -0.23
N ALA A 129 -60.62 -12.86 -0.85
CA ALA A 129 -59.75 -13.81 -0.16
C ALA A 129 -58.91 -13.14 0.93
N VAL A 130 -58.35 -11.96 0.65
CA VAL A 130 -57.64 -11.15 1.64
C VAL A 130 -58.59 -10.71 2.76
N ALA A 131 -59.79 -10.21 2.44
CA ALA A 131 -60.75 -9.71 3.43
C ALA A 131 -61.28 -10.81 4.38
N ARG A 132 -61.35 -12.07 3.92
CA ARG A 132 -61.68 -13.22 4.77
C ARG A 132 -60.63 -13.49 5.85
N GLN A 133 -59.38 -13.08 5.62
CA GLN A 133 -58.24 -13.43 6.46
C GLN A 133 -57.69 -12.21 7.22
N ARG A 134 -57.50 -12.35 8.53
CA ARG A 134 -56.97 -11.25 9.38
C ARG A 134 -55.45 -11.21 9.45
N ASN A 135 -54.74 -12.06 8.71
CA ASN A 135 -53.30 -12.25 8.83
C ASN A 135 -52.59 -12.18 7.46
N VAL A 136 -53.22 -11.57 6.46
CA VAL A 136 -52.62 -11.32 5.15
C VAL A 136 -52.04 -9.90 5.11
N TYR A 137 -50.81 -9.76 4.63
CA TYR A 137 -50.07 -8.51 4.51
C TYR A 137 -49.63 -8.30 3.06
N LEU A 138 -49.77 -7.08 2.56
CA LEU A 138 -49.49 -6.73 1.16
C LEU A 138 -48.32 -5.78 1.06
N ALA A 139 -47.47 -5.98 0.06
CA ALA A 139 -46.37 -5.09 -0.24
C ALA A 139 -46.86 -3.72 -0.77
N MET A 140 -46.13 -2.70 -0.37
CA MET A 140 -46.22 -1.34 -0.90
C MET A 140 -44.81 -0.83 -1.15
N THR A 141 -44.68 0.18 -2.01
CA THR A 141 -43.43 0.96 -2.08
C THR A 141 -43.74 2.45 -2.00
N LEU A 142 -42.84 3.16 -1.33
CA LEU A 142 -42.83 4.61 -1.30
C LEU A 142 -41.77 5.10 -2.29
N ASN A 143 -42.21 5.70 -3.39
CA ASN A 143 -41.31 6.16 -4.43
C ASN A 143 -40.69 7.52 -4.07
N ASP A 144 -39.58 7.88 -4.70
CA ASP A 144 -38.98 9.19 -4.47
C ASP A 144 -39.70 10.32 -5.21
N ASN A 145 -40.27 10.00 -6.37
CA ASN A 145 -40.96 10.93 -7.27
C ASN A 145 -42.37 10.41 -7.61
N GLY A 146 -43.26 11.32 -8.04
CA GLY A 146 -44.62 11.02 -8.50
C GLY A 146 -45.66 11.92 -7.86
N ASP A 147 -46.82 12.07 -8.51
CA ASP A 147 -47.90 12.96 -8.06
C ASP A 147 -48.53 12.51 -6.73
N GLY A 148 -48.43 11.21 -6.42
CA GLY A 148 -48.88 10.61 -5.17
C GLY A 148 -50.38 10.75 -4.88
N ALA A 149 -50.81 10.18 -3.76
CA ALA A 149 -52.18 10.30 -3.25
C ALA A 149 -52.22 11.25 -2.05
N PRO A 150 -53.32 11.99 -1.82
CA PRO A 150 -53.51 12.73 -0.57
C PRO A 150 -53.41 11.78 0.63
N ALA A 151 -52.43 12.04 1.50
CA ALA A 151 -52.10 11.14 2.61
C ALA A 151 -53.22 11.04 3.65
N ASP A 152 -54.04 12.08 3.77
CA ASP A 152 -55.22 12.16 4.62
C ASP A 152 -56.39 11.28 4.13
N ARG A 153 -56.37 10.85 2.87
CA ARG A 153 -57.38 9.98 2.26
C ARG A 153 -56.95 8.51 2.19
N LEU A 154 -55.77 8.19 2.72
CA LEU A 154 -55.29 6.81 2.73
C LEU A 154 -56.15 5.95 3.66
N PRO A 155 -56.47 4.70 3.25
CA PRO A 155 -57.15 3.75 4.12
C PRO A 155 -56.48 3.59 5.49
N PRO A 156 -57.22 3.68 6.61
CA PRO A 156 -56.64 3.54 7.96
C PRO A 156 -55.89 2.22 8.18
N ALA A 157 -56.29 1.15 7.47
CA ALA A 157 -55.67 -0.18 7.56
C ALA A 157 -54.17 -0.18 7.22
N ILE A 158 -53.72 0.76 6.38
CA ILE A 158 -52.30 0.95 6.03
C ILE A 158 -51.46 1.28 7.28
N GLY A 159 -52.06 1.92 8.28
CA GLY A 159 -51.36 2.33 9.51
C GLY A 159 -50.36 3.45 9.28
N ALA A 160 -50.60 4.33 8.30
CA ALA A 160 -49.84 5.55 8.10
C ALA A 160 -50.01 6.48 9.31
N GLN A 161 -48.90 7.00 9.85
CA GLN A 161 -48.91 7.87 11.02
C GLN A 161 -48.64 9.32 10.59
N ARG A 162 -49.53 10.24 10.96
CA ARG A 162 -49.32 11.67 10.73
C ARG A 162 -48.31 12.23 11.74
N LEU A 163 -47.24 12.84 11.26
CA LEU A 163 -46.22 13.50 12.09
C LEU A 163 -46.60 14.97 12.35
N PRO A 164 -46.00 15.63 13.35
CA PRO A 164 -46.34 17.01 13.72
C PRO A 164 -46.12 18.05 12.62
N ASP A 165 -45.19 17.78 11.70
CA ASP A 165 -44.79 18.64 10.58
C ASP A 165 -45.62 18.38 9.30
N ALA A 166 -46.63 17.51 9.36
CA ALA A 166 -47.48 17.18 8.21
C ALA A 166 -48.32 18.35 7.73
N ALA A 167 -47.94 18.92 6.58
CA ALA A 167 -48.72 19.91 5.86
C ALA A 167 -50.13 19.38 5.51
N GLN A 168 -51.12 20.28 5.52
CA GLN A 168 -52.47 19.95 5.10
C GLN A 168 -52.49 19.64 3.60
N GLY A 169 -53.14 18.54 3.22
CA GLY A 169 -53.17 18.09 1.82
C GLY A 169 -51.83 17.50 1.32
N ALA A 170 -50.92 17.11 2.22
CA ALA A 170 -49.69 16.43 1.86
C ALA A 170 -49.98 15.21 0.96
N ARG A 171 -49.29 15.15 -0.18
CA ARG A 171 -49.39 14.03 -1.13
C ARG A 171 -48.20 13.11 -0.98
N VAL A 172 -48.41 11.80 -1.06
CA VAL A 172 -47.35 10.79 -0.92
C VAL A 172 -47.35 9.86 -2.13
N PRO A 173 -46.21 9.67 -2.81
CA PRO A 173 -46.07 8.76 -3.95
C PRO A 173 -45.96 7.30 -3.47
N LEU A 174 -47.04 6.83 -2.83
CA LEU A 174 -47.18 5.49 -2.30
C LEU A 174 -47.87 4.59 -3.34
N MET A 175 -47.21 3.50 -3.72
CA MET A 175 -47.82 2.46 -4.54
C MET A 175 -48.68 1.57 -3.64
N LEU A 176 -49.99 1.82 -3.66
CA LEU A 176 -50.99 1.11 -2.89
C LEU A 176 -51.38 -0.20 -3.57
N PRO A 177 -51.79 -1.24 -2.83
CA PRO A 177 -52.42 -2.41 -3.41
C PRO A 177 -53.84 -2.07 -3.85
N LEU A 178 -53.99 -1.48 -5.05
CA LEU A 178 -55.28 -0.99 -5.58
C LEU A 178 -56.34 -2.10 -5.68
N VAL A 179 -55.91 -3.36 -5.78
CA VAL A 179 -56.82 -4.52 -5.70
C VAL A 179 -57.70 -4.51 -4.44
N MET A 180 -57.26 -3.87 -3.35
CA MET A 180 -57.98 -3.79 -2.08
C MET A 180 -58.95 -2.60 -1.98
N LEU A 181 -59.18 -1.84 -3.05
CA LEU A 181 -60.18 -0.75 -3.05
C LEU A 181 -61.61 -1.20 -2.64
N PRO A 182 -62.08 -2.42 -2.97
CA PRO A 182 -63.38 -2.91 -2.48
C PRO A 182 -63.44 -3.15 -0.97
N HIS A 183 -62.30 -3.45 -0.34
CA HIS A 183 -62.18 -3.79 1.10
C HIS A 183 -61.05 -2.97 1.75
N PRO A 184 -61.17 -1.63 1.82
CA PRO A 184 -60.10 -0.75 2.28
C PRO A 184 -59.72 -0.97 3.75
N GLU A 185 -60.63 -1.47 4.58
CA GLU A 185 -60.39 -1.87 5.96
C GLU A 185 -59.49 -3.11 6.11
N SER A 186 -59.37 -3.90 5.03
CA SER A 186 -58.53 -5.09 4.95
C SER A 186 -57.17 -4.81 4.28
N MET A 187 -56.89 -3.57 3.88
CA MET A 187 -55.67 -3.14 3.19
C MET A 187 -54.45 -3.03 4.14
N ARG A 188 -54.00 -4.16 4.66
CA ARG A 188 -52.83 -4.24 5.56
C ARG A 188 -51.52 -4.16 4.77
N GLY A 189 -51.14 -2.95 4.42
CA GLY A 189 -49.92 -2.68 3.66
C GLY A 189 -48.66 -2.54 4.53
N GLY A 190 -47.51 -2.90 3.97
CA GLY A 190 -46.19 -2.55 4.52
C GLY A 190 -45.16 -2.28 3.43
N LEU A 191 -44.22 -1.37 3.67
CA LEU A 191 -43.18 -1.03 2.69
C LEU A 191 -42.17 -2.18 2.50
N ILE A 192 -41.86 -2.49 1.23
CA ILE A 192 -40.80 -3.42 0.82
C ILE A 192 -39.61 -2.72 0.16
N ASN A 193 -39.51 -1.39 0.32
CA ASN A 193 -38.43 -0.62 -0.28
C ASN A 193 -37.05 -1.16 0.14
N PHE A 194 -36.20 -1.43 -0.85
CA PHE A 194 -34.82 -1.82 -0.61
C PHE A 194 -33.98 -0.59 -0.22
N ASN A 195 -33.24 -0.71 0.87
CA ASN A 195 -32.28 0.29 1.31
C ASN A 195 -30.87 -0.20 1.01
N ALA A 196 -30.24 0.48 0.05
CA ALA A 196 -28.88 0.19 -0.37
C ALA A 196 -27.93 1.25 0.20
N GLY A 197 -26.80 0.81 0.75
CA GLY A 197 -25.74 1.72 1.19
C GLY A 197 -25.13 2.52 0.04
N SER A 198 -24.14 3.36 0.34
CA SER A 198 -23.41 4.15 -0.67
C SER A 198 -22.76 3.28 -1.75
N ASP A 199 -22.47 2.01 -1.45
CA ASP A 199 -21.94 1.01 -2.36
C ASP A 199 -23.01 0.17 -3.08
N LYS A 200 -24.29 0.52 -2.92
CA LYS A 200 -25.47 -0.21 -3.43
C LYS A 200 -25.72 -1.58 -2.80
N THR A 201 -25.03 -1.91 -1.70
CA THR A 201 -25.25 -3.16 -0.96
C THR A 201 -26.23 -2.93 0.19
N GLY A 202 -27.26 -3.76 0.29
CA GLY A 202 -28.25 -3.68 1.37
C GLY A 202 -27.76 -4.42 2.61
N ARG A 203 -27.65 -3.69 3.73
CA ARG A 203 -27.23 -4.21 5.05
C ARG A 203 -28.29 -4.01 6.13
N HIS A 204 -29.27 -3.16 5.84
CA HIS A 204 -30.28 -2.70 6.78
C HIS A 204 -31.66 -2.93 6.20
N VAL A 205 -32.62 -3.12 7.10
CA VAL A 205 -34.04 -3.04 6.79
C VAL A 205 -34.59 -1.76 7.37
N ASP A 206 -35.37 -1.03 6.58
CA ASP A 206 -36.10 0.11 7.10
C ASP A 206 -37.18 -0.39 8.06
N LEU A 207 -37.38 0.31 9.17
CA LEU A 207 -38.51 0.11 10.07
C LEU A 207 -39.66 1.02 9.65
N TYR A 208 -39.33 2.26 9.29
CA TYR A 208 -40.29 3.23 8.79
C TYR A 208 -39.63 4.16 7.78
N ARG A 209 -40.42 4.70 6.86
CA ARG A 209 -40.03 5.82 6.00
C ARG A 209 -40.96 7.00 6.24
N ASP A 210 -40.36 8.18 6.35
CA ASP A 210 -41.07 9.44 6.52
C ASP A 210 -41.11 10.17 5.17
N ARG A 211 -42.27 10.69 4.78
CA ARG A 211 -42.45 11.50 3.56
C ARG A 211 -43.55 12.52 3.75
N ASN A 212 -43.23 13.79 3.51
CA ASN A 212 -44.17 14.91 3.60
C ASN A 212 -44.94 14.95 4.93
N GLY A 213 -44.23 14.66 6.04
CA GLY A 213 -44.78 14.59 7.39
C GLY A 213 -45.64 13.36 7.68
N TRP A 214 -45.58 12.31 6.86
CA TRP A 214 -46.25 11.04 7.12
C TRP A 214 -45.25 9.91 7.24
N ARG A 215 -45.49 9.03 8.22
CA ARG A 215 -44.66 7.87 8.51
C ARG A 215 -45.35 6.58 8.09
N PHE A 216 -44.63 5.76 7.33
CA PHE A 216 -45.09 4.48 6.80
C PHE A 216 -44.21 3.35 7.31
N ALA A 217 -44.82 2.33 7.91
CA ALA A 217 -44.08 1.15 8.38
C ALA A 217 -43.62 0.28 7.21
N SER A 218 -42.42 -0.28 7.33
CA SER A 218 -42.03 -1.40 6.49
C SER A 218 -42.86 -2.63 6.81
N LEU A 219 -42.87 -3.59 5.88
CA LEU A 219 -43.61 -4.83 6.07
C LEU A 219 -43.14 -5.61 7.32
N PRO A 220 -41.83 -5.77 7.58
CA PRO A 220 -41.35 -6.36 8.84
C PRO A 220 -41.80 -5.59 10.08
N ALA A 221 -41.72 -4.25 10.06
CA ALA A 221 -42.14 -3.42 11.18
C ALA A 221 -43.66 -3.44 11.40
N ARG A 222 -44.44 -3.63 10.34
CA ARG A 222 -45.89 -3.79 10.40
C ARG A 222 -46.27 -5.09 11.10
N LEU A 223 -45.65 -6.21 10.73
CA LEU A 223 -45.83 -7.47 11.46
C LEU A 223 -45.39 -7.32 12.92
N ALA A 224 -44.26 -6.67 13.17
CA ALA A 224 -43.78 -6.45 14.53
C ALA A 224 -44.78 -5.63 15.37
N ALA A 225 -45.43 -4.63 14.79
CA ALA A 225 -46.48 -3.86 15.46
C ALA A 225 -47.72 -4.71 15.74
N ASP A 226 -48.22 -5.44 14.75
CA ASP A 226 -49.47 -6.22 14.85
C ASP A 226 -49.33 -7.43 15.79
N PHE A 227 -48.13 -8.01 15.91
CA PHE A 227 -47.84 -9.13 16.82
C PHE A 227 -47.13 -8.74 18.13
N GLY A 228 -46.87 -7.45 18.36
CA GLY A 228 -46.22 -6.97 19.59
C GLY A 228 -44.76 -7.43 19.76
N TRP A 229 -44.03 -7.59 18.66
CA TRP A 229 -42.61 -7.97 18.69
C TRP A 229 -41.70 -6.81 19.09
N PRO A 230 -40.49 -7.11 19.60
CA PRO A 230 -39.51 -6.06 19.92
C PRO A 230 -39.10 -5.30 18.65
N ARG A 231 -38.84 -3.98 18.80
CA ARG A 231 -38.39 -3.11 17.72
C ARG A 231 -37.19 -2.27 18.16
N PRO A 232 -36.16 -2.09 17.32
CA PRO A 232 -35.07 -1.18 17.61
C PRO A 232 -35.55 0.28 17.68
N GLN A 233 -34.76 1.11 18.36
CA GLN A 233 -34.89 2.56 18.26
C GLN A 233 -34.25 3.03 16.95
N GLY A 234 -34.92 3.95 16.25
CA GLY A 234 -34.45 4.53 14.99
C GLY A 234 -35.38 4.23 13.82
N GLN A 235 -34.97 4.64 12.61
CA GLN A 235 -35.72 4.42 11.38
C GLN A 235 -35.35 3.10 10.68
N GLN A 236 -34.22 2.49 11.04
CA GLN A 236 -33.65 1.32 10.35
C GLN A 236 -33.00 0.37 11.34
N ALA A 237 -32.84 -0.89 10.95
CA ALA A 237 -32.15 -1.91 11.73
C ALA A 237 -31.12 -2.63 10.86
N MET A 238 -29.91 -2.82 11.39
CA MET A 238 -28.91 -3.63 10.69
C MET A 238 -29.28 -5.11 10.78
N LEU A 239 -29.27 -5.79 9.63
CA LEU A 239 -29.68 -7.18 9.53
C LEU A 239 -28.62 -8.11 10.10
N ASN A 240 -29.08 -9.04 10.93
CA ASN A 240 -28.36 -10.22 11.35
C ASN A 240 -28.71 -11.37 10.39
N TRP A 241 -27.90 -11.50 9.35
CA TRP A 241 -28.10 -12.39 8.22
C TRP A 241 -28.22 -13.87 8.61
N ARG A 242 -29.05 -14.59 7.83
CA ARG A 242 -29.31 -16.03 7.95
C ARG A 242 -28.91 -16.76 6.67
N SER A 243 -28.76 -18.07 6.76
CA SER A 243 -28.62 -18.95 5.59
C SER A 243 -29.55 -20.16 5.68
N GLY A 244 -29.99 -20.66 4.52
CA GLY A 244 -30.77 -21.90 4.40
C GLY A 244 -32.25 -21.75 4.77
N TRP A 245 -32.95 -20.76 4.19
CA TRP A 245 -34.40 -20.64 4.33
C TRP A 245 -35.13 -21.88 3.78
N THR A 246 -36.34 -22.14 4.29
CA THR A 246 -37.20 -23.18 3.74
C THR A 246 -37.98 -22.60 2.57
N HIS A 247 -37.73 -23.14 1.38
CA HIS A 247 -38.37 -22.73 0.13
C HIS A 247 -39.38 -23.78 -0.33
N ILE A 248 -40.55 -23.33 -0.79
CA ILE A 248 -41.57 -24.15 -1.43
C ILE A 248 -41.91 -23.49 -2.77
N PRO A 249 -41.77 -24.17 -3.92
CA PRO A 249 -42.20 -23.62 -5.19
C PRO A 249 -43.70 -23.26 -5.14
N TYR A 250 -44.06 -22.07 -5.62
CA TYR A 250 -45.44 -21.58 -5.67
C TYR A 250 -46.36 -22.60 -6.33
N VAL A 251 -45.93 -23.17 -7.46
CA VAL A 251 -46.70 -24.16 -8.21
C VAL A 251 -47.01 -25.41 -7.39
N ASP A 252 -46.11 -25.85 -6.51
CA ASP A 252 -46.33 -27.05 -5.72
C ASP A 252 -47.45 -26.86 -4.70
N LEU A 253 -47.57 -25.67 -4.10
CA LEU A 253 -48.70 -25.36 -3.22
C LEU A 253 -49.98 -25.10 -4.01
N TYR A 254 -49.88 -24.43 -5.17
CA TYR A 254 -51.04 -24.18 -6.01
C TYR A 254 -51.65 -25.50 -6.51
N LEU A 255 -50.86 -26.41 -7.07
CA LEU A 255 -51.36 -27.70 -7.54
C LEU A 255 -51.88 -28.58 -6.40
N ASP A 256 -51.28 -28.52 -5.21
CA ASP A 256 -51.81 -29.23 -4.04
C ASP A 256 -53.19 -28.69 -3.62
N SER A 257 -53.43 -27.38 -3.81
CA SER A 257 -54.73 -26.76 -3.55
C SER A 257 -55.85 -27.25 -4.47
N GLN A 258 -55.51 -27.67 -5.68
CA GLN A 258 -56.46 -28.19 -6.67
C GLN A 258 -56.78 -29.68 -6.46
N ARG A 259 -56.06 -30.38 -5.58
CA ARG A 259 -56.30 -31.81 -5.30
C ARG A 259 -57.45 -32.00 -4.33
N GLN A 260 -58.28 -33.01 -4.59
CA GLN A 260 -59.29 -33.47 -3.61
C GLN A 260 -58.66 -33.97 -2.30
N LYS A 261 -57.48 -34.59 -2.41
CA LYS A 261 -56.66 -35.02 -1.26
C LYS A 261 -55.26 -34.42 -1.39
N PRO A 262 -54.94 -33.40 -0.57
CA PRO A 262 -53.59 -32.83 -0.49
C PRO A 262 -52.53 -33.90 -0.24
N LEU A 263 -51.42 -33.82 -0.97
CA LEU A 263 -50.22 -34.63 -0.76
C LEU A 263 -49.29 -34.02 0.27
N ARG A 264 -49.35 -32.69 0.47
CA ARG A 264 -48.51 -32.01 1.45
C ARG A 264 -49.03 -32.21 2.88
N PRO A 265 -48.14 -32.19 3.90
CA PRO A 265 -48.56 -32.36 5.28
C PRO A 265 -49.52 -31.24 5.74
N PRO A 266 -50.66 -31.55 6.39
CA PRO A 266 -51.71 -30.56 6.72
C PRO A 266 -51.32 -29.52 7.79
N GLY A 267 -50.13 -29.66 8.39
CA GLY A 267 -49.57 -28.71 9.38
C GLY A 267 -48.21 -28.15 8.97
N GLU A 268 -47.80 -28.28 7.71
CA GLU A 268 -46.51 -27.78 7.23
C GLU A 268 -46.34 -26.27 7.44
N LEU A 269 -47.43 -25.50 7.32
CA LEU A 269 -47.46 -24.04 7.43
C LEU A 269 -48.06 -23.53 8.75
N ALA A 270 -48.49 -24.43 9.64
CA ALA A 270 -49.17 -24.07 10.88
C ALA A 270 -48.28 -23.22 11.81
N GLY A 271 -48.81 -22.07 12.22
CA GLY A 271 -48.09 -21.12 13.08
C GLY A 271 -46.86 -20.45 12.44
N LYS A 272 -46.58 -20.70 11.16
CA LYS A 272 -45.45 -20.11 10.43
C LYS A 272 -45.82 -18.81 9.75
N ILE A 273 -44.81 -18.00 9.44
CA ILE A 273 -44.94 -16.85 8.55
C ILE A 273 -44.63 -17.34 7.13
N VAL A 274 -45.61 -17.21 6.25
CA VAL A 274 -45.51 -17.63 4.85
C VAL A 274 -45.29 -16.40 3.99
N ILE A 275 -44.15 -16.29 3.33
CA ILE A 275 -43.79 -15.15 2.47
C ILE A 275 -43.87 -15.62 1.02
N ILE A 276 -44.73 -15.00 0.23
CA ILE A 276 -44.91 -15.30 -1.20
C ILE A 276 -44.18 -14.20 -1.97
N GLY A 277 -43.14 -14.55 -2.71
CA GLY A 277 -42.29 -13.58 -3.41
C GLY A 277 -41.59 -14.15 -4.63
N THR A 278 -40.94 -13.29 -5.40
CA THR A 278 -40.23 -13.67 -6.63
C THR A 278 -38.79 -14.05 -6.35
N ALA A 279 -38.36 -15.21 -6.84
CA ALA A 279 -36.96 -15.66 -6.76
C ALA A 279 -36.35 -15.99 -8.14
N ALA A 280 -37.16 -16.00 -9.20
CA ALA A 280 -36.69 -16.25 -10.56
C ALA A 280 -35.81 -15.10 -11.08
N PRO A 281 -34.61 -15.38 -11.67
CA PRO A 281 -33.71 -14.33 -12.17
C PRO A 281 -34.33 -13.38 -13.19
N GLY A 282 -35.26 -13.88 -14.02
CA GLY A 282 -35.96 -13.10 -15.04
C GLY A 282 -36.91 -12.02 -14.49
N LEU A 283 -37.31 -12.12 -13.21
CA LEU A 283 -38.21 -11.17 -12.56
C LEU A 283 -37.47 -9.99 -11.88
N GLN A 284 -36.12 -9.99 -11.95
CA GLN A 284 -35.25 -8.88 -11.54
C GLN A 284 -35.35 -8.42 -10.07
N ASP A 285 -35.86 -9.24 -9.16
CA ASP A 285 -35.86 -8.93 -7.72
C ASP A 285 -34.61 -9.43 -6.97
N LEU A 286 -33.47 -9.47 -7.67
CA LEU A 286 -32.18 -9.80 -7.07
C LEU A 286 -31.53 -8.52 -6.52
N ARG A 287 -31.05 -8.59 -5.29
CA ARG A 287 -30.46 -7.47 -4.55
C ARG A 287 -29.01 -7.76 -4.16
N PRO A 288 -28.08 -6.80 -4.24
CA PRO A 288 -26.74 -6.96 -3.68
C PRO A 288 -26.80 -6.91 -2.15
N THR A 289 -26.25 -7.94 -1.49
CA THR A 289 -26.16 -8.05 -0.03
C THR A 289 -24.77 -8.52 0.39
N PRO A 290 -24.43 -8.48 1.70
CA PRO A 290 -23.19 -9.08 2.19
C PRO A 290 -23.02 -10.56 1.80
N LEU A 291 -24.14 -11.29 1.63
CA LEU A 291 -24.12 -12.71 1.28
C LEU A 291 -23.77 -12.96 -0.18
N GLY A 292 -24.13 -12.04 -1.09
CA GLY A 292 -23.79 -12.12 -2.50
C GLY A 292 -24.32 -10.93 -3.32
N ALA A 293 -23.72 -10.69 -4.49
CA ALA A 293 -24.14 -9.61 -5.39
C ALA A 293 -25.54 -9.84 -6.01
N SER A 294 -26.00 -11.09 -6.03
CA SER A 294 -27.28 -11.51 -6.57
C SER A 294 -27.98 -12.37 -5.54
N TYR A 295 -28.70 -11.74 -4.62
CA TYR A 295 -29.39 -12.39 -3.51
C TYR A 295 -30.91 -12.14 -3.62
N PRO A 296 -31.79 -13.14 -3.42
CA PRO A 296 -33.24 -12.94 -3.55
C PRO A 296 -33.78 -11.85 -2.60
N GLY A 297 -34.53 -10.88 -3.11
CA GLY A 297 -35.13 -9.80 -2.32
C GLY A 297 -36.03 -10.33 -1.20
N VAL A 298 -36.81 -11.37 -1.49
CA VAL A 298 -37.68 -12.05 -0.54
C VAL A 298 -36.93 -12.58 0.70
N GLU A 299 -35.68 -13.02 0.56
CA GLU A 299 -34.86 -13.49 1.68
C GLU A 299 -34.36 -12.33 2.57
N VAL A 300 -34.18 -11.13 2.00
CA VAL A 300 -33.90 -9.90 2.77
C VAL A 300 -35.10 -9.58 3.66
N LEU A 301 -36.31 -9.66 3.08
CA LEU A 301 -37.56 -9.46 3.79
C LEU A 301 -37.75 -10.52 4.91
N ALA A 302 -37.50 -11.79 4.60
CA ALA A 302 -37.54 -12.90 5.56
C ALA A 302 -36.58 -12.67 6.74
N THR A 303 -35.34 -12.21 6.45
CA THR A 303 -34.35 -11.89 7.47
C THR A 303 -34.82 -10.75 8.38
N GLY A 304 -35.40 -9.69 7.81
CA GLY A 304 -35.95 -8.57 8.57
C GLY A 304 -37.09 -8.99 9.50
N ILE A 305 -38.01 -9.81 8.99
CA ILE A 305 -39.12 -10.37 9.79
C ILE A 305 -38.58 -11.24 10.93
N ASP A 306 -37.66 -12.16 10.66
CA ASP A 306 -37.06 -13.05 11.66
C ASP A 306 -36.29 -12.28 12.75
N ASN A 307 -35.52 -11.27 12.35
CA ASN A 307 -34.77 -10.42 13.28
C ASN A 307 -35.70 -9.67 14.24
N LEU A 308 -36.80 -9.08 13.73
CA LEU A 308 -37.76 -8.38 14.59
C LEU A 308 -38.56 -9.35 15.46
N GLN A 309 -38.97 -10.49 14.92
CA GLN A 309 -39.69 -11.51 15.68
C GLN A 309 -38.90 -11.99 16.89
N ASN A 310 -37.58 -12.20 16.74
CA ASN A 310 -36.73 -12.77 17.77
C ASN A 310 -35.92 -11.72 18.56
N GLY A 311 -35.98 -10.44 18.19
CA GLY A 311 -35.16 -9.41 18.83
C GLY A 311 -33.66 -9.49 18.48
N ASP A 312 -33.31 -10.09 17.34
CA ASP A 312 -31.94 -10.49 16.97
C ASP A 312 -31.34 -9.66 15.83
N TRP A 313 -31.64 -8.36 15.75
CA TRP A 313 -30.94 -7.44 14.82
C TRP A 313 -29.57 -7.02 15.36
N LEU A 314 -28.68 -6.55 14.49
CA LEU A 314 -27.36 -6.07 14.89
C LEU A 314 -27.41 -4.62 15.39
N ARG A 315 -26.69 -4.34 16.47
CA ARG A 315 -26.39 -2.98 16.93
C ARG A 315 -25.12 -2.49 16.27
N GLU A 316 -25.21 -1.47 15.45
CA GLU A 316 -24.06 -0.89 14.77
C GLU A 316 -23.38 0.17 15.64
N VAL A 317 -22.06 0.07 15.80
CA VAL A 317 -21.26 1.12 16.42
C VAL A 317 -21.04 2.23 15.40
N PRO A 318 -21.46 3.48 15.69
CA PRO A 318 -21.23 4.59 14.76
C PRO A 318 -19.75 4.74 14.42
N ARG A 319 -19.44 4.82 13.12
CA ARG A 319 -18.06 4.91 12.60
C ARG A 319 -17.25 6.01 13.29
N ALA A 320 -17.83 7.18 13.53
CA ALA A 320 -17.17 8.29 14.23
C ALA A 320 -16.60 7.91 15.61
N ARG A 321 -17.19 6.93 16.31
CA ARG A 321 -16.69 6.45 17.62
C ARG A 321 -15.40 5.63 17.51
N LEU A 322 -14.98 5.24 16.30
CA LEU A 322 -13.76 4.48 16.05
C LEU A 322 -12.56 5.36 15.65
N ALA A 323 -12.75 6.67 15.45
CA ALA A 323 -11.63 7.58 15.21
C ALA A 323 -10.56 7.54 16.33
N PRO A 324 -10.91 7.46 17.64
CA PRO A 324 -9.92 7.33 18.70
C PRO A 324 -9.06 6.06 18.58
N LEU A 325 -9.62 4.95 18.10
CA LEU A 325 -8.86 3.72 17.88
C LEU A 325 -7.77 3.93 16.82
N ALA A 326 -8.13 4.52 15.68
CA ALA A 326 -7.17 4.83 14.61
C ALA A 326 -6.07 5.80 15.08
N ILE A 327 -6.44 6.83 15.85
CA ILE A 327 -5.51 7.81 16.42
C ILE A 327 -4.55 7.15 17.41
N VAL A 328 -5.04 6.31 18.31
CA VAL A 328 -4.20 5.59 19.29
C VAL A 328 -3.22 4.67 18.58
N LEU A 329 -3.66 3.91 17.58
CA LEU A 329 -2.78 3.02 16.82
C LEU A 329 -1.69 3.79 16.07
N ALA A 330 -2.05 4.87 15.36
CA ALA A 330 -1.07 5.74 14.70
C ALA A 330 -0.10 6.39 15.70
N GLY A 331 -0.58 6.80 16.88
CA GLY A 331 0.24 7.35 17.96
C GLY A 331 1.25 6.33 18.52
N LEU A 332 0.85 5.08 18.71
CA LEU A 332 1.74 4.00 19.15
C LEU A 332 2.82 3.67 18.10
N ILE A 333 2.46 3.67 16.82
CA ILE A 333 3.42 3.49 15.71
C ILE A 333 4.43 4.65 15.72
N ALA A 334 3.96 5.89 15.82
CA ALA A 334 4.83 7.07 15.86
C ALA A 334 5.77 7.04 17.07
N LEU A 335 5.27 6.61 18.24
CA LEU A 335 6.07 6.43 19.45
C LEU A 335 7.15 5.35 19.26
N GLY A 336 6.82 4.25 18.59
CA GLY A 336 7.79 3.19 18.27
C GLY A 336 8.95 3.71 17.42
N PHE A 337 8.66 4.45 16.35
CA PHE A 337 9.70 5.08 15.52
C PHE A 337 10.48 6.17 16.28
N ALA A 338 9.82 6.99 17.10
CA ALA A 338 10.49 7.98 17.94
C ALA A 338 11.42 7.37 19.00
N ARG A 339 11.14 6.13 19.43
CA ARG A 339 11.98 5.33 20.33
C ARG A 339 13.04 4.50 19.60
N HIS A 340 13.21 4.70 18.28
CA HIS A 340 14.15 3.96 17.43
C HIS A 340 13.95 2.43 17.49
N TRP A 341 12.71 1.97 17.68
CA TRP A 341 12.41 0.55 17.56
C TRP A 341 12.60 0.09 16.10
N ASN A 342 13.03 -1.15 15.93
CA ASN A 342 13.15 -1.75 14.60
C ASN A 342 11.77 -1.77 13.92
N ALA A 343 11.69 -1.29 12.67
CA ALA A 343 10.46 -1.25 11.89
C ALA A 343 9.78 -2.63 11.82
N THR A 344 10.55 -3.71 11.71
CA THR A 344 10.02 -5.08 11.71
C THR A 344 9.27 -5.39 13.01
N ASN A 345 9.79 -4.98 14.16
CA ASN A 345 9.14 -5.22 15.45
C ASN A 345 7.85 -4.40 15.59
N ILE A 346 7.85 -3.15 15.09
CA ILE A 346 6.64 -2.31 15.03
C ILE A 346 5.59 -2.99 14.14
N GLY A 347 5.99 -3.50 12.97
CA GLY A 347 5.10 -4.20 12.04
C GLY A 347 4.52 -5.49 12.62
N LEU A 348 5.34 -6.31 13.29
CA LEU A 348 4.88 -7.51 14.00
C LEU A 348 3.90 -7.17 15.13
N GLY A 349 4.19 -6.12 15.90
CA GLY A 349 3.28 -5.60 16.92
C GLY A 349 1.95 -5.14 16.33
N LEU A 350 1.98 -4.40 15.22
CA LEU A 350 0.78 -3.96 14.52
C LEU A 350 -0.04 -5.14 13.96
N ALA A 351 0.62 -6.18 13.44
CA ALA A 351 -0.05 -7.40 12.98
C ALA A 351 -0.74 -8.14 14.14
N ALA A 352 -0.07 -8.25 15.30
CA ALA A 352 -0.65 -8.87 16.49
C ALA A 352 -1.87 -8.06 17.00
N VAL A 353 -1.76 -6.73 17.08
CA VAL A 353 -2.88 -5.85 17.46
C VAL A 353 -4.01 -5.93 16.43
N THR A 354 -3.71 -6.01 15.14
CA THR A 354 -4.71 -6.20 14.08
C THR A 354 -5.51 -7.48 14.31
N ALA A 355 -4.83 -8.61 14.59
CA ALA A 355 -5.50 -9.87 14.88
C ALA A 355 -6.39 -9.78 16.13
N LEU A 356 -5.92 -9.11 17.20
CA LEU A 356 -6.71 -8.89 18.41
C LEU A 356 -7.96 -8.02 18.17
N VAL A 357 -7.82 -6.93 17.41
CA VAL A 357 -8.95 -6.05 17.07
C VAL A 357 -9.99 -6.78 16.23
N LEU A 358 -9.55 -7.56 15.23
CA LEU A 358 -10.46 -8.38 14.41
C LEU A 358 -11.15 -9.48 15.25
N ALA A 359 -10.42 -10.15 16.15
CA ALA A 359 -11.00 -11.13 17.07
C ALA A 359 -12.02 -10.50 18.02
N ALA A 360 -11.75 -9.30 18.54
CA ALA A 360 -12.68 -8.57 19.38
C ALA A 360 -13.95 -8.15 18.61
N ALA A 361 -13.79 -7.68 17.37
CA ALA A 361 -14.91 -7.33 16.49
C ALA A 361 -15.76 -8.57 16.14
N TRP A 362 -15.12 -9.70 15.87
CA TRP A 362 -15.80 -10.99 15.62
C TRP A 362 -16.61 -11.45 16.84
N PHE A 363 -16.01 -11.35 18.03
CA PHE A 363 -16.68 -11.68 19.28
C PHE A 363 -17.87 -10.74 19.58
N ALA A 364 -17.72 -9.45 19.31
CA ALA A 364 -18.82 -8.48 19.42
C ALA A 364 -19.97 -8.81 18.46
N LEU A 365 -19.66 -9.24 17.23
CA LEU A 365 -20.66 -9.67 16.25
C LEU A 365 -21.43 -10.91 16.73
N GLY A 366 -20.74 -11.85 17.39
CA GLY A 366 -21.36 -12.98 18.08
C GLY A 366 -22.38 -12.58 19.15
N ARG A 367 -22.22 -11.39 19.75
CA ARG A 367 -23.13 -10.80 20.74
C ARG A 367 -24.11 -9.77 20.15
N GLY A 368 -24.28 -9.76 18.83
CA GLY A 368 -25.24 -8.88 18.15
C GLY A 368 -24.77 -7.43 18.03
N THR A 369 -23.46 -7.15 18.10
CA THR A 369 -22.90 -5.80 17.92
C THR A 369 -21.91 -5.78 16.76
N PHE A 370 -22.19 -4.98 15.74
CA PHE A 370 -21.31 -4.81 14.58
C PHE A 370 -20.35 -3.63 14.79
N VAL A 371 -19.05 -3.88 14.62
CA VAL A 371 -17.98 -2.88 14.82
C VAL A 371 -17.14 -2.75 13.54
N PRO A 372 -17.27 -1.66 12.76
CA PRO A 372 -16.54 -1.47 11.51
C PRO A 372 -15.08 -1.05 11.75
N VAL A 373 -14.20 -2.00 12.07
CA VAL A 373 -12.80 -1.73 12.46
C VAL A 373 -11.83 -1.59 11.27
N SER A 374 -12.25 -1.94 10.06
CA SER A 374 -11.37 -2.12 8.90
C SER A 374 -10.66 -0.84 8.48
N ALA A 375 -11.34 0.31 8.48
CA ALA A 375 -10.78 1.61 8.16
C ALA A 375 -9.73 2.06 9.19
N ALA A 376 -9.96 1.80 10.48
CA ALA A 376 -9.01 2.16 11.53
C ALA A 376 -7.70 1.38 11.37
N LEU A 377 -7.81 0.09 11.01
CA LEU A 377 -6.67 -0.75 10.69
C LEU A 377 -5.97 -0.30 9.41
N ALA A 378 -6.72 0.07 8.36
CA ALA A 378 -6.16 0.59 7.11
C ALA A 378 -5.36 1.88 7.31
N TRP A 379 -5.87 2.83 8.11
CA TRP A 379 -5.13 4.02 8.52
C TRP A 379 -3.84 3.69 9.26
N SER A 380 -3.89 2.71 10.15
CA SER A 380 -2.72 2.27 10.94
C SER A 380 -1.63 1.68 10.04
N TRP A 381 -2.00 0.81 9.10
CA TRP A 381 -1.05 0.22 8.14
C TRP A 381 -0.53 1.26 7.14
N GLY A 382 -1.38 2.16 6.64
CA GLY A 382 -0.97 3.26 5.76
C GLY A 382 0.03 4.20 6.43
N PHE A 383 -0.21 4.53 7.71
CA PHE A 383 0.72 5.32 8.51
C PHE A 383 2.04 4.57 8.78
N TYR A 384 1.99 3.29 9.16
CA TYR A 384 3.18 2.46 9.34
C TYR A 384 4.06 2.41 8.08
N ILE A 385 3.47 2.19 6.91
CA ILE A 385 4.21 2.15 5.63
C ILE A 385 4.83 3.53 5.33
N SER A 386 4.06 4.60 5.52
CA SER A 386 4.54 5.97 5.26
C SER A 386 5.68 6.36 6.19
N ALA A 387 5.53 6.09 7.50
CA ALA A 387 6.55 6.35 8.51
C ALA A 387 7.81 5.48 8.28
N GLY A 388 7.63 4.20 7.96
CA GLY A 388 8.72 3.30 7.59
C GLY A 388 9.48 3.76 6.35
N GLY A 389 8.77 4.27 5.34
CA GLY A 389 9.38 4.85 4.14
C GLY A 389 10.23 6.08 4.47
N VAL A 390 9.74 6.99 5.31
CA VAL A 390 10.52 8.14 5.79
C VAL A 390 11.75 7.68 6.56
N ALA A 391 11.61 6.71 7.48
CA ALA A 391 12.74 6.17 8.24
C ALA A 391 13.81 5.57 7.33
N TYR A 392 13.39 4.81 6.31
CA TYR A 392 14.29 4.20 5.33
C TYR A 392 15.07 5.24 4.53
N VAL A 393 14.40 6.28 4.02
CA VAL A 393 15.06 7.36 3.27
C VAL A 393 16.07 8.10 4.15
N GLN A 394 15.73 8.36 5.41
CA GLN A 394 16.64 9.02 6.35
C GLN A 394 17.87 8.16 6.65
N GLU A 395 17.69 6.85 6.84
CA GLU A 395 18.78 5.94 7.13
C GLU A 395 19.72 5.80 5.92
N ARG A 396 19.17 5.68 4.71
CA ARG A 396 19.95 5.68 3.48
C ARG A 396 20.76 6.97 3.32
N ALA A 397 20.15 8.13 3.59
CA ALA A 397 20.86 9.41 3.53
C ALA A 397 21.98 9.52 4.58
N ARG A 398 21.86 8.87 5.74
CA ARG A 398 22.95 8.79 6.74
C ARG A 398 24.08 7.90 6.23
N GLN A 399 23.76 6.74 5.68
CA GLN A 399 24.74 5.83 5.11
C GLN A 399 25.55 6.52 4.00
N GLU A 400 24.90 7.18 3.05
CA GLU A 400 25.57 7.92 1.98
C GLU A 400 26.52 9.02 2.49
N ARG A 401 26.14 9.74 3.56
CA ARG A 401 27.02 10.74 4.19
C ARG A 401 28.25 10.11 4.83
N THR A 402 28.05 9.01 5.56
CA THR A 402 29.13 8.24 6.17
C THR A 402 30.10 7.74 5.09
N PHE A 403 29.60 7.20 3.98
CA PHE A 403 30.44 6.77 2.86
C PHE A 403 31.14 7.93 2.13
N GLY A 404 30.47 9.07 1.98
CA GLY A 404 31.08 10.28 1.45
C GLY A 404 32.27 10.78 2.27
N MET A 405 32.29 10.50 3.58
CA MET A 405 33.46 10.80 4.43
C MET A 405 34.63 9.85 4.14
N PHE A 406 34.38 8.55 3.95
CA PHE A 406 35.44 7.57 3.67
C PHE A 406 36.16 7.81 2.33
N LYS A 407 35.47 8.31 1.29
CA LYS A 407 36.08 8.69 0.01
C LYS A 407 37.15 9.79 0.10
N ARG A 408 37.23 10.51 1.22
CA ARG A 408 38.27 11.53 1.45
C ARG A 408 39.58 10.94 1.97
N PHE A 409 39.54 9.68 2.43
CA PHE A 409 40.65 9.02 3.10
C PHE A 409 41.11 7.74 2.40
N LEU A 410 40.32 7.21 1.45
CA LEU A 410 40.60 5.98 0.72
C LEU A 410 40.31 6.15 -0.77
N ASP A 411 41.03 5.39 -1.61
CA ASP A 411 40.80 5.33 -3.05
C ASP A 411 39.32 4.97 -3.34
N PRO A 412 38.64 5.66 -4.28
CA PRO A 412 37.23 5.43 -4.58
C PRO A 412 36.89 3.97 -4.94
N ASN A 413 37.83 3.26 -5.57
CA ASN A 413 37.64 1.86 -5.97
C ASN A 413 37.67 0.92 -4.76
N ILE A 414 38.50 1.24 -3.75
CA ILE A 414 38.54 0.49 -2.50
C ILE A 414 37.26 0.74 -1.71
N VAL A 415 36.80 2.00 -1.62
CA VAL A 415 35.53 2.31 -0.95
C VAL A 415 34.35 1.59 -1.61
N ALA A 416 34.32 1.51 -2.94
CA ALA A 416 33.30 0.76 -3.67
C ALA A 416 33.34 -0.74 -3.34
N GLN A 417 34.53 -1.35 -3.35
CA GLN A 417 34.70 -2.76 -2.97
C GLN A 417 34.28 -3.02 -1.52
N LEU A 418 34.62 -2.14 -0.57
CA LEU A 418 34.26 -2.29 0.83
C LEU A 418 32.74 -2.20 1.08
N VAL A 419 32.04 -1.40 0.27
CA VAL A 419 30.56 -1.30 0.33
C VAL A 419 29.92 -2.58 -0.20
N GLU A 420 30.50 -3.19 -1.22
CA GLU A 420 29.97 -4.41 -1.84
C GLU A 420 30.27 -5.66 -1.00
N SER A 421 31.47 -5.76 -0.43
CA SER A 421 31.87 -6.92 0.38
C SER A 421 31.35 -6.87 1.82
N GLY A 422 31.12 -5.69 2.38
CA GLY A 422 30.67 -5.51 3.77
C GLY A 422 31.72 -5.82 4.85
N GLU A 423 32.88 -6.35 4.46
CA GLU A 423 33.99 -6.73 5.36
C GLU A 423 35.34 -6.27 4.78
N ILE A 424 36.24 -5.82 5.67
CA ILE A 424 37.68 -5.66 5.37
C ILE A 424 38.35 -6.95 5.84
N ASP A 425 38.53 -7.94 4.96
CA ASP A 425 39.35 -9.10 5.32
C ASP A 425 40.83 -8.67 5.35
N HIS A 426 41.34 -8.51 6.58
CA HIS A 426 42.71 -8.06 6.85
C HIS A 426 43.78 -9.10 6.48
N GLN A 427 43.42 -10.38 6.34
CA GLN A 427 44.37 -11.47 6.11
C GLN A 427 44.27 -12.04 4.69
N ALA A 428 43.11 -12.00 4.04
CA ALA A 428 42.93 -12.59 2.71
C ALA A 428 43.41 -11.74 1.52
N ASN A 429 43.84 -10.49 1.74
CA ASN A 429 44.01 -9.52 0.66
C ASN A 429 45.46 -9.13 0.31
N ALA A 430 46.48 -9.73 0.92
CA ALA A 430 47.87 -9.52 0.52
C ALA A 430 48.22 -10.46 -0.65
N VAL A 431 48.02 -10.00 -1.88
CA VAL A 431 48.24 -10.81 -3.08
C VAL A 431 49.50 -10.36 -3.79
N SER A 432 50.36 -11.32 -4.13
CA SER A 432 51.50 -11.06 -5.01
C SER A 432 51.00 -10.83 -6.43
N ARG A 433 51.20 -9.63 -6.96
CA ARG A 433 50.78 -9.23 -8.31
C ARG A 433 51.89 -8.48 -9.02
N GLU A 434 51.91 -8.62 -10.34
CA GLU A 434 52.72 -7.77 -11.18
C GLU A 434 52.04 -6.40 -11.29
N ILE A 435 52.78 -5.35 -10.96
CA ILE A 435 52.29 -3.97 -10.95
C ILE A 435 53.37 -3.05 -11.49
N THR A 436 53.00 -1.82 -11.81
CA THR A 436 53.97 -0.73 -12.07
C THR A 436 53.88 0.29 -10.95
N VAL A 437 54.99 0.58 -10.29
CA VAL A 437 55.08 1.55 -9.21
C VAL A 437 55.78 2.80 -9.72
N LEU A 438 55.19 3.95 -9.44
CA LEU A 438 55.69 5.29 -9.74
C LEU A 438 56.06 6.00 -8.44
N PHE A 439 57.26 6.57 -8.41
CA PHE A 439 57.63 7.60 -7.44
C PHE A 439 57.86 8.90 -8.18
N SER A 440 57.33 10.00 -7.65
CA SER A 440 57.63 11.34 -8.11
C SER A 440 58.10 12.17 -6.93
N ASP A 441 59.13 12.99 -7.10
CA ASP A 441 59.62 13.93 -6.08
C ASP A 441 59.86 15.32 -6.69
N ILE A 442 59.67 16.38 -5.90
CA ILE A 442 59.88 17.76 -6.34
C ILE A 442 61.36 18.10 -6.21
N ARG A 443 61.98 18.50 -7.33
CA ARG A 443 63.39 18.88 -7.35
C ARG A 443 63.60 20.21 -6.64
N GLY A 444 64.56 20.25 -5.72
CA GLY A 444 64.94 21.47 -5.02
C GLY A 444 63.90 21.94 -4.00
N PHE A 445 62.93 21.10 -3.62
CA PHE A 445 61.87 21.46 -2.68
C PHE A 445 62.38 21.88 -1.31
N THR A 446 63.43 21.23 -0.78
CA THR A 446 64.04 21.63 0.50
C THR A 446 64.46 23.10 0.47
N SER A 447 65.16 23.51 -0.58
CA SER A 447 65.57 24.91 -0.79
C SER A 447 64.38 25.86 -1.02
N LEU A 448 63.30 25.38 -1.64
CA LEU A 448 62.05 26.14 -1.81
C LEU A 448 61.33 26.36 -0.47
N SER A 449 61.33 25.33 0.40
CA SER A 449 60.68 25.34 1.71
C SER A 449 61.41 26.21 2.73
N GLU A 450 62.74 26.30 2.65
CA GLU A 450 63.56 27.16 3.51
C GLU A 450 63.37 28.66 3.22
N ASN A 451 63.00 29.00 1.98
CA ASN A 451 62.88 30.39 1.51
C ASN A 451 61.43 30.90 1.41
N SER A 452 60.45 30.12 1.86
CA SER A 452 59.01 30.41 1.76
C SER A 452 58.32 30.32 3.13
N SER A 453 57.17 30.98 3.31
CA SER A 453 56.38 30.78 4.54
C SER A 453 55.73 29.38 4.54
N PRO A 454 55.53 28.75 5.72
CA PRO A 454 54.89 27.44 5.82
C PRO A 454 53.52 27.37 5.12
N GLU A 455 52.71 28.44 5.20
CA GLU A 455 51.40 28.51 4.56
C GLU A 455 51.51 28.55 3.04
N ALA A 456 52.50 29.27 2.50
CA ALA A 456 52.77 29.33 1.07
C ALA A 456 53.25 27.97 0.53
N VAL A 457 54.09 27.26 1.28
CA VAL A 457 54.54 25.90 0.94
C VAL A 457 53.36 24.93 0.91
N VAL A 458 52.49 24.95 1.93
CA VAL A 458 51.31 24.08 1.97
C VAL A 458 50.33 24.40 0.83
N ALA A 459 50.12 25.69 0.53
CA ALA A 459 49.26 26.09 -0.58
C ALA A 459 49.81 25.61 -1.94
N LEU A 460 51.13 25.71 -2.15
CA LEU A 460 51.79 25.22 -3.35
C LEU A 460 51.71 23.69 -3.45
N LEU A 461 52.02 22.97 -2.37
CA LEU A 461 51.92 21.50 -2.32
C LEU A 461 50.49 21.03 -2.61
N ASN A 462 49.47 21.63 -2.01
CA ASN A 462 48.09 21.25 -2.26
C ASN A 462 47.70 21.48 -3.73
N ARG A 463 48.14 22.58 -4.36
CA ARG A 463 47.91 22.81 -5.81
C ARG A 463 48.63 21.78 -6.67
N TYR A 464 49.90 21.50 -6.36
CA TYR A 464 50.70 20.49 -7.04
C TYR A 464 50.05 19.11 -6.94
N PHE A 465 49.77 18.63 -5.72
CA PHE A 465 49.13 17.34 -5.49
C PHE A 465 47.76 17.25 -6.17
N THR A 466 46.95 18.31 -6.15
CA THR A 466 45.65 18.32 -6.83
C THR A 466 45.80 18.01 -8.33
N LYS A 467 46.69 18.72 -9.04
CA LYS A 467 46.91 18.52 -10.49
C LYS A 467 47.52 17.15 -10.79
N GLN A 468 48.49 16.71 -10.00
CA GLN A 468 49.20 15.45 -10.24
C GLN A 468 48.31 14.23 -9.94
N VAL A 469 47.56 14.25 -8.85
CA VAL A 469 46.63 13.17 -8.47
C VAL A 469 45.49 13.05 -9.48
N GLU A 470 44.98 14.16 -10.02
CA GLU A 470 44.00 14.14 -11.11
C GLU A 470 44.52 13.36 -12.32
N VAL A 471 45.78 13.57 -12.72
CA VAL A 471 46.42 12.82 -13.81
C VAL A 471 46.56 11.34 -13.47
N ILE A 472 47.02 11.00 -12.25
CA ILE A 472 47.17 9.61 -11.81
C ILE A 472 45.83 8.87 -11.90
N PHE A 473 44.75 9.45 -11.37
CA PHE A 473 43.42 8.83 -11.43
C PHE A 473 42.86 8.75 -12.85
N ARG A 474 43.10 9.76 -13.70
CA ARG A 474 42.68 9.74 -15.11
C ARG A 474 43.28 8.57 -15.89
N HIS A 475 44.49 8.15 -15.53
CA HIS A 475 45.17 6.99 -16.11
C HIS A 475 44.95 5.68 -15.34
N GLY A 476 43.97 5.64 -14.43
CA GLY A 476 43.61 4.44 -13.67
C GLY A 476 44.66 4.00 -12.65
N GLY A 477 45.49 4.93 -12.17
CA GLY A 477 46.44 4.68 -11.08
C GLY A 477 45.78 4.74 -9.72
N THR A 478 46.30 3.98 -8.77
CA THR A 478 45.93 4.06 -7.36
C THR A 478 46.98 4.87 -6.61
N LEU A 479 46.53 5.93 -5.94
CA LEU A 479 47.38 6.74 -5.07
C LEU A 479 47.64 5.97 -3.78
N ASP A 480 48.91 5.75 -3.46
CA ASP A 480 49.31 5.02 -2.25
C ASP A 480 49.42 5.98 -1.06
N LYS A 481 50.38 6.92 -1.13
CA LYS A 481 50.57 7.96 -0.12
C LYS A 481 51.39 9.13 -0.64
N PHE A 482 51.35 10.23 0.10
CA PHE A 482 52.32 11.32 0.01
C PHE A 482 53.43 11.11 1.02
N ILE A 483 54.68 11.32 0.62
CA ILE A 483 55.87 11.19 1.48
C ILE A 483 56.62 12.53 1.42
N GLY A 484 56.26 13.46 2.30
CA GLY A 484 56.74 14.84 2.18
C GLY A 484 56.17 15.50 0.93
N ASP A 485 57.03 15.88 0.00
CA ASP A 485 56.73 16.39 -1.34
C ASP A 485 56.64 15.31 -2.42
N ALA A 486 56.98 14.06 -2.08
CA ALA A 486 56.92 12.95 -3.01
C ALA A 486 55.52 12.32 -3.11
N ILE A 487 55.20 11.79 -4.29
CA ILE A 487 54.00 11.02 -4.60
C ILE A 487 54.41 9.58 -4.88
N MET A 488 53.76 8.64 -4.19
CA MET A 488 53.81 7.21 -4.51
C MET A 488 52.47 6.76 -5.08
N ALA A 489 52.49 6.15 -6.27
CA ALA A 489 51.32 5.59 -6.91
C ALA A 489 51.66 4.28 -7.62
N PHE A 490 50.64 3.45 -7.90
CA PHE A 490 50.83 2.19 -8.61
C PHE A 490 49.66 1.85 -9.53
N TRP A 491 49.91 0.98 -10.50
CA TRP A 491 48.93 0.47 -11.47
C TRP A 491 48.94 -1.06 -11.48
N GLY A 492 47.78 -1.66 -11.74
CA GLY A 492 47.59 -3.12 -11.78
C GLY A 492 46.91 -3.70 -10.53
N ALA A 493 46.60 -2.85 -9.54
CA ALA A 493 45.78 -3.19 -8.37
C ALA A 493 45.03 -1.93 -7.87
N PRO A 494 43.88 -2.05 -7.17
CA PRO A 494 43.16 -3.29 -6.81
C PRO A 494 42.56 -4.01 -8.01
N ILE A 495 42.26 -3.27 -9.09
CA ILE A 495 41.74 -3.80 -10.35
C ILE A 495 42.92 -4.22 -11.23
N ALA A 496 42.91 -5.47 -11.70
CA ALA A 496 43.92 -5.97 -12.61
C ALA A 496 43.87 -5.20 -13.95
N ASN A 497 45.02 -4.75 -14.42
CA ASN A 497 45.16 -4.05 -15.69
C ASN A 497 46.36 -4.64 -16.44
N PRO A 498 46.17 -5.42 -17.52
CA PRO A 498 47.27 -5.97 -18.31
C PRO A 498 48.19 -4.89 -18.90
N ASP A 499 47.67 -3.69 -19.14
CA ASP A 499 48.40 -2.55 -19.69
C ASP A 499 48.93 -1.60 -18.60
N HIS A 500 49.09 -2.09 -17.36
CA HIS A 500 49.49 -1.27 -16.20
C HIS A 500 50.79 -0.48 -16.41
N ALA A 501 51.78 -1.06 -17.11
CA ALA A 501 53.02 -0.36 -17.46
C ALA A 501 52.81 0.78 -18.46
N ALA A 502 52.03 0.55 -19.52
CA ALA A 502 51.73 1.57 -20.51
C ALA A 502 50.90 2.72 -19.92
N ALA A 503 49.93 2.41 -19.04
CA ALA A 503 49.13 3.39 -18.33
C ALA A 503 49.98 4.26 -17.38
N ALA A 504 50.89 3.64 -16.62
CA ALA A 504 51.79 4.36 -15.72
C ALA A 504 52.77 5.28 -16.48
N VAL A 505 53.31 4.82 -17.62
CA VAL A 505 54.17 5.65 -18.49
C VAL A 505 53.39 6.83 -19.07
N ALA A 506 52.15 6.60 -19.56
CA ALA A 506 51.28 7.68 -20.03
C ALA A 506 51.02 8.71 -18.92
N ALA A 507 50.75 8.24 -17.69
CA ALA A 507 50.57 9.10 -16.53
C ALA A 507 51.83 9.93 -16.24
N ALA A 508 53.02 9.34 -16.25
CA ALA A 508 54.27 10.06 -15.99
C ALA A 508 54.55 11.17 -17.03
N ILE A 509 54.24 10.94 -18.30
CA ILE A 509 54.35 11.94 -19.36
C ILE A 509 53.33 13.07 -19.14
N ASP A 510 52.08 12.73 -18.84
CA ASP A 510 51.04 13.72 -18.57
C ASP A 510 51.26 14.48 -17.26
N MET A 511 51.85 13.86 -16.24
CA MET A 511 52.27 14.50 -14.99
C MET A 511 53.34 15.56 -15.27
N SER A 512 54.25 15.26 -16.20
CA SER A 512 55.24 16.21 -16.69
C SER A 512 54.60 17.38 -17.46
N LYS A 513 53.58 17.13 -18.27
CA LYS A 513 52.80 18.19 -18.97
C LYS A 513 52.01 19.05 -17.99
N ALA A 514 51.31 18.43 -17.03
CA ALA A 514 50.55 19.11 -15.99
C ALA A 514 51.43 19.98 -15.08
N LEU A 515 52.69 19.56 -14.87
CA LEU A 515 53.68 20.40 -14.21
C LEU A 515 54.01 21.64 -15.04
N GLU A 516 54.25 21.51 -16.34
CA GLU A 516 54.53 22.68 -17.19
C GLU A 516 53.37 23.67 -17.23
N GLU A 517 52.13 23.18 -17.25
CA GLU A 517 50.93 24.03 -17.10
C GLU A 517 50.95 24.77 -15.76
N LEU A 518 51.23 24.06 -14.65
CA LEU A 518 51.32 24.67 -13.32
C LEU A 518 52.46 25.68 -13.23
N ARG A 519 53.61 25.43 -13.87
CA ARG A 519 54.72 26.40 -13.97
C ARG A 519 54.27 27.65 -14.69
N GLY A 520 53.51 27.52 -15.78
CA GLY A 520 52.87 28.62 -16.48
C GLY A 520 51.90 29.42 -15.61
N GLU A 521 51.04 28.74 -14.84
CA GLU A 521 50.11 29.38 -13.88
C GLU A 521 50.83 30.14 -12.75
N LEU A 522 52.00 29.67 -12.32
CA LEU A 522 52.77 30.24 -11.21
C LEU A 522 53.77 31.34 -11.63
N GLY A 523 54.05 31.48 -12.93
CA GLY A 523 54.98 32.49 -13.45
C GLY A 523 56.37 32.39 -12.83
N ALA A 524 56.89 33.50 -12.30
CA ALA A 524 58.24 33.56 -11.70
C ALA A 524 58.42 32.61 -10.50
N LEU A 525 57.35 32.30 -9.76
CA LEU A 525 57.38 31.35 -8.64
C LEU A 525 57.48 29.89 -9.11
N GLY A 526 57.06 29.59 -10.34
CA GLY A 526 57.12 28.24 -10.93
C GLY A 526 58.40 27.96 -11.74
N ALA A 527 59.22 28.97 -12.00
CA ALA A 527 60.37 28.85 -12.90
C ALA A 527 61.39 27.78 -12.45
N GLY A 528 61.57 27.62 -11.13
CA GLY A 528 62.45 26.62 -10.52
C GLY A 528 61.79 25.29 -10.13
N LEU A 529 60.48 25.14 -10.36
CA LEU A 529 59.75 23.92 -10.01
C LEU A 529 59.97 22.85 -11.09
N ASP A 530 60.58 21.73 -10.72
CA ASP A 530 60.77 20.56 -11.59
C ASP A 530 60.49 19.29 -10.78
N ILE A 531 60.26 18.17 -11.45
CA ILE A 531 60.02 16.88 -10.79
C ILE A 531 60.95 15.80 -11.33
N GLY A 532 61.28 14.82 -10.50
CA GLY A 532 61.80 13.53 -10.94
C GLY A 532 60.69 12.50 -10.89
N ILE A 533 60.54 11.67 -11.92
CA ILE A 533 59.59 10.55 -11.94
C ILE A 533 60.32 9.25 -12.27
N GLY A 534 60.28 8.28 -11.37
CA GLY A 534 60.84 6.94 -11.56
C GLY A 534 59.78 5.86 -11.61
N LEU A 535 59.87 4.98 -12.60
CA LEU A 535 58.95 3.84 -12.76
C LEU A 535 59.68 2.51 -12.85
N HIS A 536 59.12 1.50 -12.18
CA HIS A 536 59.53 0.12 -12.33
C HIS A 536 58.33 -0.83 -12.25
N SER A 537 58.37 -1.87 -13.08
CA SER A 537 57.36 -2.91 -13.19
C SER A 537 57.92 -4.23 -12.67
N GLY A 538 57.17 -4.91 -11.82
CA GLY A 538 57.56 -6.21 -11.27
C GLY A 538 56.58 -6.73 -10.22
N MET A 539 56.88 -7.90 -9.66
CA MET A 539 56.06 -8.54 -8.64
C MET A 539 56.18 -7.82 -7.30
N ALA A 540 55.05 -7.42 -6.73
CA ALA A 540 54.95 -6.88 -5.38
C ALA A 540 53.73 -7.44 -4.65
N VAL A 541 53.74 -7.37 -3.32
CA VAL A 541 52.58 -7.74 -2.50
C VAL A 541 51.71 -6.50 -2.34
N VAL A 542 50.46 -6.57 -2.79
CA VAL A 542 49.47 -5.50 -2.66
C VAL A 542 48.38 -5.94 -1.70
N GLY A 543 47.98 -5.09 -0.76
CA GLY A 543 46.88 -5.36 0.17
C GLY A 543 46.77 -4.33 1.28
N PHE A 544 45.88 -4.58 2.24
CA PHE A 544 45.84 -3.82 3.49
C PHE A 544 47.00 -4.24 4.40
N ILE A 545 47.88 -3.31 4.74
CA ILE A 545 49.08 -3.56 5.54
C ILE A 545 49.13 -2.55 6.69
N GLY A 546 49.35 -3.03 7.91
CA GLY A 546 49.37 -2.20 9.11
C GLY A 546 48.93 -2.95 10.37
N SER A 547 48.58 -2.21 11.41
CA SER A 547 47.99 -2.77 12.63
C SER A 547 46.45 -2.77 12.54
N PRO A 548 45.72 -3.54 13.38
CA PRO A 548 44.26 -3.55 13.37
C PRO A 548 43.61 -2.16 13.55
N GLU A 549 44.32 -1.23 14.20
CA GLU A 549 43.85 0.12 14.48
C GLU A 549 44.20 1.11 13.35
N ARG A 550 45.15 0.75 12.47
CA ARG A 550 45.61 1.60 11.36
C ARG A 550 46.12 0.75 10.21
N LEU A 551 45.31 0.68 9.15
CA LEU A 551 45.61 -0.05 7.93
C LEU A 551 45.71 0.92 6.75
N ASP A 552 46.77 0.76 5.97
CA ASP A 552 46.92 1.42 4.69
C ASP A 552 46.78 0.35 3.59
N TYR A 553 45.96 0.61 2.56
CA TYR A 553 46.01 -0.22 1.36
C TYR A 553 47.23 0.20 0.56
N THR A 554 48.24 -0.67 0.52
CA THR A 554 49.56 -0.31 0.01
C THR A 554 50.28 -1.48 -0.62
N VAL A 555 51.45 -1.18 -1.19
CA VAL A 555 52.31 -2.13 -1.89
C VAL A 555 53.62 -2.29 -1.12
N ILE A 556 54.08 -3.53 -0.93
CA ILE A 556 55.39 -3.84 -0.38
C ILE A 556 56.14 -4.80 -1.30
N GLY A 557 57.43 -4.53 -1.53
CA GLY A 557 58.31 -5.42 -2.26
C GLY A 557 59.54 -4.71 -2.80
N ASP A 558 60.45 -5.48 -3.37
CA ASP A 558 61.65 -4.94 -4.01
C ASP A 558 61.32 -4.01 -5.18
N THR A 559 60.19 -4.24 -5.87
CA THR A 559 59.68 -3.36 -6.93
C THR A 559 59.48 -1.92 -6.44
N VAL A 560 58.93 -1.73 -5.24
CA VAL A 560 58.72 -0.39 -4.64
C VAL A 560 60.04 0.30 -4.37
N ASN A 561 60.98 -0.44 -3.76
CA ASN A 561 62.32 0.07 -3.45
C ASN A 561 63.08 0.47 -4.71
N LEU A 562 62.97 -0.31 -5.78
CA LEU A 562 63.64 0.00 -7.04
C LEU A 562 63.01 1.23 -7.72
N SER A 563 61.69 1.37 -7.75
CA SER A 563 61.04 2.58 -8.31
C SER A 563 61.50 3.87 -7.62
N SER A 564 61.52 3.89 -6.28
CA SER A 564 62.01 5.06 -5.51
C SER A 564 63.48 5.39 -5.83
N ARG A 565 64.31 4.38 -6.08
CA ARG A 565 65.73 4.60 -6.42
C ARG A 565 65.91 5.08 -7.85
N ILE A 566 65.08 4.63 -8.79
CA ILE A 566 65.08 5.12 -10.17
C ILE A 566 64.68 6.60 -10.19
N GLU A 567 63.69 7.00 -9.39
CA GLU A 567 63.31 8.40 -9.23
C GLU A 567 64.53 9.25 -8.83
N GLY A 568 65.28 8.82 -7.80
CA GLY A 568 66.48 9.53 -7.35
C GLY A 568 67.61 9.63 -8.40
N LEU A 569 67.63 8.74 -9.40
CA LEU A 569 68.57 8.76 -10.53
C LEU A 569 68.15 9.69 -11.67
N THR A 570 66.93 10.24 -11.63
CA THR A 570 66.45 11.19 -12.65
C THR A 570 67.29 12.47 -12.67
N LYS A 571 67.89 12.85 -11.53
CA LYS A 571 68.65 14.09 -11.36
C LYS A 571 69.80 14.19 -12.36
N GLY A 572 69.74 15.20 -13.22
CA GLY A 572 70.77 15.45 -14.24
C GLY A 572 70.72 14.50 -15.45
N VAL A 573 69.71 13.63 -15.54
CA VAL A 573 69.56 12.63 -16.61
C VAL A 573 68.32 12.91 -17.46
N ALA A 574 67.13 12.82 -16.86
CA ALA A 574 65.84 13.02 -17.53
C ALA A 574 64.76 13.37 -16.49
N ARG A 575 63.59 13.84 -16.91
CA ARG A 575 62.45 14.03 -15.99
C ARG A 575 61.80 12.71 -15.61
N VAL A 576 61.64 11.83 -16.59
CA VAL A 576 61.02 10.51 -16.41
C VAL A 576 62.05 9.44 -16.74
N LEU A 577 62.27 8.50 -15.81
CA LEU A 577 63.08 7.32 -16.02
C LEU A 577 62.29 6.05 -15.73
N VAL A 578 62.44 5.07 -16.61
CA VAL A 578 61.84 3.75 -16.47
C VAL A 578 62.91 2.65 -16.47
N SER A 579 62.63 1.59 -15.74
CA SER A 579 63.44 0.35 -15.82
C SER A 579 63.27 -0.38 -17.15
N GLN A 580 64.21 -1.28 -17.48
CA GLN A 580 64.09 -2.23 -18.59
C GLN A 580 62.73 -2.97 -18.60
N ALA A 581 62.29 -3.49 -17.44
CA ALA A 581 61.04 -4.24 -17.33
C ALA A 581 59.81 -3.40 -17.74
N THR A 582 59.75 -2.14 -17.28
CA THR A 582 58.68 -1.21 -17.66
C THR A 582 58.74 -0.85 -19.14
N ARG A 583 59.95 -0.65 -19.67
CA ARG A 583 60.17 -0.40 -21.10
C ARG A 583 59.67 -1.56 -21.94
N ASP A 584 60.00 -2.79 -21.58
CA ASP A 584 59.57 -3.98 -22.34
C ASP A 584 58.05 -4.16 -22.30
N ALA A 585 57.43 -3.94 -21.14
CA ALA A 585 55.98 -4.02 -20.98
C ALA A 585 55.21 -2.87 -21.70
N ALA A 586 55.86 -1.73 -21.98
CA ALA A 586 55.23 -0.57 -22.61
C ALA A 586 55.74 -0.27 -24.04
N ALA A 587 56.64 -1.10 -24.59
CA ALA A 587 57.31 -0.90 -25.89
C ALA A 587 56.36 -0.80 -27.08
N ALA A 588 55.17 -1.41 -26.97
CA ALA A 588 54.15 -1.32 -28.00
C ALA A 588 53.68 0.13 -28.23
N ARG A 589 53.60 0.94 -27.16
CA ARG A 589 52.94 2.26 -27.18
C ARG A 589 53.91 3.45 -27.17
N PHE A 590 55.13 3.29 -26.65
CA PHE A 590 56.09 4.37 -26.48
C PHE A 590 57.45 4.02 -27.08
N ASP A 591 58.19 5.04 -27.49
CA ASP A 591 59.62 4.92 -27.83
C ASP A 591 60.46 5.21 -26.59
N PHE A 592 61.68 4.68 -26.53
CA PHE A 592 62.51 4.74 -25.32
C PHE A 592 63.95 5.11 -25.66
N VAL A 593 64.44 6.21 -25.10
CA VAL A 593 65.83 6.64 -25.25
C VAL A 593 66.68 6.01 -24.14
N PRO A 594 67.72 5.22 -24.48
CA PRO A 594 68.62 4.67 -23.47
C PRO A 594 69.38 5.77 -22.71
N ARG A 595 69.34 5.75 -21.38
CA ARG A 595 70.02 6.70 -20.49
C ARG A 595 71.18 6.05 -19.70
N GLY A 596 71.64 4.90 -20.16
CA GLY A 596 72.81 4.19 -19.64
C GLY A 596 72.50 3.20 -18.52
N GLU A 597 73.55 2.55 -18.03
CA GLU A 597 73.52 1.58 -16.94
C GLU A 597 73.93 2.26 -15.64
N HIS A 598 73.10 2.14 -14.61
CA HIS A 598 73.28 2.82 -13.32
C HIS A 598 73.41 1.81 -12.18
N LYS A 599 74.43 1.98 -11.33
CA LYS A 599 74.56 1.17 -10.12
C LYS A 599 73.59 1.65 -9.06
N VAL A 600 72.67 0.77 -8.66
CA VAL A 600 71.69 1.04 -7.62
C VAL A 600 72.17 0.43 -6.30
N LYS A 601 72.27 1.24 -5.25
CA LYS A 601 72.73 0.81 -3.92
C LYS A 601 71.89 -0.38 -3.41
N GLY A 602 72.50 -1.53 -3.13
CA GLY A 602 71.79 -2.70 -2.60
C GLY A 602 71.37 -3.77 -3.63
N ARG A 603 71.76 -3.62 -4.89
CA ARG A 603 71.78 -4.71 -5.88
C ARG A 603 73.17 -4.84 -6.49
N GLU A 604 73.61 -6.08 -6.75
CA GLU A 604 74.90 -6.36 -7.40
C GLU A 604 74.85 -6.08 -8.92
N ALA A 605 73.71 -6.34 -9.56
CA ALA A 605 73.47 -6.03 -10.97
C ALA A 605 73.09 -4.56 -11.15
N ALA A 606 73.72 -3.89 -12.11
CA ALA A 606 73.34 -2.53 -12.47
C ALA A 606 72.06 -2.53 -13.32
N VAL A 607 71.33 -1.40 -13.28
CA VAL A 607 70.00 -1.30 -13.87
C VAL A 607 70.07 -0.38 -15.08
N GLN A 608 69.55 -0.86 -16.21
CA GLN A 608 69.48 -0.07 -17.42
C GLN A 608 68.22 0.79 -17.41
N LEU A 609 68.41 2.10 -17.63
CA LEU A 609 67.35 3.09 -17.54
C LEU A 609 67.05 3.70 -18.90
N TYR A 610 65.78 4.02 -19.10
CA TYR A 610 65.25 4.57 -20.34
C TYR A 610 64.37 5.78 -20.06
N GLU A 611 64.40 6.75 -20.96
CA GLU A 611 63.44 7.85 -20.97
C GLU A 611 62.33 7.55 -21.99
N PRO A 612 61.05 7.54 -21.58
CA PRO A 612 59.93 7.31 -22.49
C PRO A 612 59.62 8.57 -23.32
N ILE A 613 59.31 8.37 -24.60
CA ILE A 613 58.86 9.40 -25.54
C ILE A 613 57.56 8.93 -26.20
N GLU A 614 56.60 9.84 -26.37
CA GLU A 614 55.38 9.54 -27.14
C GLU A 614 55.74 9.22 -28.59
N LYS A 615 55.24 8.09 -29.11
CA LYS A 615 55.37 7.78 -30.54
C LYS A 615 54.67 8.87 -31.35
N SER A 616 55.44 9.62 -32.13
CA SER A 616 54.86 10.57 -33.09
C SER A 616 53.98 9.81 -34.08
N ALA A 617 52.79 10.33 -34.38
CA ALA A 617 51.86 9.73 -35.35
C ALA A 617 52.46 9.60 -36.77
N ASN A 618 53.66 10.12 -37.02
CA ASN A 618 54.39 10.06 -38.30
C ASN A 618 55.82 9.47 -38.20
N GLY A 619 56.13 8.63 -37.21
CA GLY A 619 57.32 7.75 -37.28
C GLY A 619 58.69 8.43 -37.35
N MET A 620 58.82 9.68 -36.90
CA MET A 620 60.13 10.29 -36.61
C MET A 620 60.17 10.84 -35.17
N PRO A 621 61.26 10.61 -34.41
CA PRO A 621 61.43 11.17 -33.08
C PRO A 621 61.59 12.70 -33.16
N SER A 622 60.91 13.41 -32.26
CA SER A 622 60.95 14.87 -32.09
C SER A 622 62.23 15.35 -31.42
#